data_AF-A0A7Y3PHU6-F1
#
_entry.id   AF-A0A7Y3PHU6-F1
#
_cell.length_a   1.000
_cell.length_b   1.000
_cell.length_c   1.000
_cell.angle_alpha   90.00
_cell.angle_beta   90.00
_cell.angle_gamma   90.00
#
_symmetry.space_group_name_H-M   'P 1'
#
loop_
_entity.id
_entity.type
_entity.pdbx_description
1 polymer ?
#
loop_
_entity_poly.entity_id
_entity_poly.type
_entity_poly.pdbx_seq_one_letter_code
_entity_poly.pdbx_strand_id
1 'polypeptide(L)'
;MLKKLDLRAGSDDYLSWLPRPKITNELPVDAVRGIIARVRHGGDKALLELTAEFDKVRIDSVVVGHADLEDAYKRISSDLRNALEVAA
;
A
#
# COMPACT_ATOMS: atom_id res chain seq x y z
N MET A 1 11.06 27.08 5.09
CA MET A 1 11.24 28.22 4.17
C MET A 1 11.11 27.69 2.74
N LEU A 2 10.14 28.17 1.96
CA LEU A 2 9.95 27.74 0.57
C LEU A 2 10.96 28.43 -0.34
N LYS A 3 11.58 27.69 -1.27
CA LYS A 3 12.49 28.23 -2.29
C LYS A 3 11.72 28.39 -3.61
N LYS A 4 11.76 29.58 -4.20
CA LYS A 4 11.26 29.80 -5.57
C LYS A 4 12.30 29.25 -6.54
N LEU A 5 11.87 28.38 -7.46
CA LEU A 5 12.68 27.82 -8.53
C LEU A 5 12.18 28.39 -9.85
N ASP A 6 13.03 29.08 -10.60
CA ASP A 6 12.71 29.58 -11.93
C ASP A 6 13.17 28.57 -12.99
N LEU A 7 12.21 27.90 -13.63
CA LEU A 7 12.47 26.84 -14.62
C LEU A 7 12.71 27.40 -16.03
N ARG A 8 12.58 28.72 -16.24
CA ARG A 8 12.73 29.36 -17.56
C ARG A 8 14.19 29.60 -17.95
N ALA A 9 15.12 29.45 -17.01
CA ALA A 9 16.54 29.75 -17.18
C ALA A 9 17.40 28.50 -17.52
N GLY A 10 16.79 27.32 -17.75
CA GLY A 10 17.48 26.04 -17.92
C GLY A 10 17.11 25.29 -19.20
N SER A 11 18.01 24.39 -19.62
CA SER A 11 17.93 23.60 -20.85
C SER A 11 16.67 22.73 -20.96
N ASP A 12 16.47 22.10 -22.14
CA ASP A 12 15.32 21.24 -22.48
C ASP A 12 15.01 20.10 -21.48
N ASP A 13 15.91 19.81 -20.52
CA ASP A 13 15.74 18.82 -19.46
C ASP A 13 15.62 19.44 -18.05
N TYR A 14 14.53 20.18 -17.83
CA TYR A 14 14.18 20.80 -16.55
C TYR A 14 13.93 19.79 -15.42
N LEU A 15 13.64 18.51 -15.74
CA LEU A 15 13.38 17.46 -14.76
C LEU A 15 14.62 17.14 -13.91
N SER A 16 15.81 17.33 -14.47
CA SER A 16 17.09 17.13 -13.79
C SER A 16 17.36 18.14 -12.67
N TRP A 17 16.68 19.30 -12.67
CA TRP A 17 16.88 20.39 -11.70
C TRP A 17 15.90 20.34 -10.52
N LEU A 18 14.87 19.49 -10.63
CA LEU A 18 13.90 19.34 -9.56
C LEU A 18 14.54 18.57 -8.40
N PRO A 19 14.58 19.15 -7.18
CA PRO A 19 15.14 18.46 -6.03
C PRO A 19 14.31 17.21 -5.74
N ARG A 20 14.95 16.04 -5.81
CA ARG A 20 14.37 14.79 -5.33
C ARG A 20 14.98 14.45 -3.97
N PRO A 21 14.17 14.20 -2.94
CA PRO A 21 14.70 13.69 -1.69
C PRO A 21 15.41 12.37 -1.98
N LYS A 22 16.69 12.29 -1.63
CA LYS A 22 17.42 11.03 -1.67
C LYS A 22 16.86 10.15 -0.56
N ILE A 23 16.50 8.92 -0.89
CA ILE A 23 16.17 7.92 0.13
C ILE A 23 17.50 7.57 0.81
N THR A 24 17.71 8.04 2.03
CA THR A 24 18.97 7.86 2.79
C THR A 24 18.95 6.63 3.69
N ASN A 25 17.82 5.92 3.79
CA ASN A 25 17.69 4.76 4.65
C ASN A 25 18.04 3.49 3.87
N GLU A 26 18.79 2.59 4.51
CA GLU A 26 18.93 1.21 4.03
C GLU A 26 17.53 0.60 3.90
N LEU A 27 17.21 0.13 2.70
CA LEU A 27 15.93 -0.52 2.43
C LEU A 27 15.90 -1.90 3.11
N PRO A 28 14.74 -2.37 3.61
CA PRO A 28 14.62 -3.67 4.30
C PRO A 28 14.60 -4.85 3.32
N VAL A 29 15.56 -4.90 2.39
CA VAL A 29 15.59 -5.85 1.28
C VAL A 29 15.63 -7.29 1.78
N ASP A 30 16.45 -7.57 2.78
CA ASP A 30 16.61 -8.94 3.29
C ASP A 30 15.38 -9.42 4.08
N ALA A 31 14.72 -8.53 4.81
CA ALA A 31 13.45 -8.86 5.49
C ALA A 31 12.35 -9.22 4.46
N VAL A 32 12.23 -8.42 3.39
CA VAL A 32 11.25 -8.69 2.31
C VAL A 32 11.57 -9.99 1.59
N ARG A 33 12.85 -10.27 1.28
CA ARG A 33 13.29 -11.55 0.70
C ARG A 33 12.91 -12.73 1.60
N GLY A 34 13.08 -12.58 2.91
CA GLY A 34 12.67 -13.58 3.90
C GLY A 34 11.16 -13.86 3.86
N ILE A 35 10.32 -12.83 3.79
CA ILE A 35 8.86 -12.99 3.68
C ILE A 35 8.49 -13.71 2.37
N ILE A 36 9.06 -13.30 1.24
CA ILE A 36 8.81 -13.93 -0.07
C ILE A 36 9.19 -15.41 -0.03
N ALA A 37 10.35 -15.76 0.55
CA ALA A 37 10.78 -17.15 0.67
C ALA A 37 9.81 -17.97 1.55
N ARG A 38 9.39 -17.42 2.71
CA ARG A 38 8.38 -18.04 3.59
C ARG A 38 7.09 -18.33 2.84
N VAL A 39 6.54 -17.37 2.10
CA VAL A 39 5.29 -17.54 1.35
C VAL A 39 5.47 -18.52 0.18
N ARG A 40 6.58 -18.46 -0.56
CA ARG A 40 6.83 -19.39 -1.67
C ARG A 40 6.91 -20.84 -1.21
N HIS A 41 7.46 -21.11 -0.01
CA HIS A 41 7.56 -22.45 0.54
C HIS A 41 6.30 -22.89 1.31
N GLY A 42 5.65 -21.96 2.03
CA GLY A 42 4.56 -22.27 2.96
C GLY A 42 3.16 -21.92 2.47
N GLY A 43 3.02 -21.26 1.32
CA GLY A 43 1.73 -20.87 0.73
C GLY A 43 0.83 -20.11 1.72
N ASP A 44 -0.46 -20.43 1.70
CA ASP A 44 -1.47 -19.78 2.54
C ASP A 44 -1.21 -19.96 4.04
N LYS A 45 -0.63 -21.10 4.45
CA LYS A 45 -0.24 -21.31 5.86
C LYS A 45 0.74 -20.23 6.32
N ALA A 46 1.72 -19.89 5.47
CA ALA A 46 2.66 -18.82 5.78
C ALA A 46 1.96 -17.46 5.86
N LEU A 47 0.95 -17.20 5.02
CA LEU A 47 0.15 -15.98 5.11
C LEU A 47 -0.58 -15.87 6.46
N LEU A 48 -1.24 -16.94 6.91
CA LEU A 48 -1.93 -16.97 8.21
C LEU A 48 -0.97 -16.73 9.39
N GLU A 49 0.21 -17.33 9.35
CA GLU A 49 1.26 -17.13 10.36
C GLU A 49 1.80 -15.70 10.35
N LEU A 50 2.05 -15.13 9.17
CA LEU A 50 2.52 -13.75 9.00
C LEU A 50 1.46 -12.74 9.49
N THR A 51 0.18 -12.96 9.19
CA THR A 51 -0.92 -12.13 9.71
C THR A 51 -0.99 -12.17 11.23
N ALA A 52 -0.87 -13.36 11.84
CA ALA A 52 -0.82 -13.47 13.30
C ALA A 52 0.42 -12.76 13.90
N GLU A 53 1.55 -12.82 13.20
CA GLU A 53 2.81 -12.20 13.62
C GLU A 53 2.76 -10.67 13.54
N PHE A 54 2.28 -10.10 12.43
CA PHE A 54 2.34 -8.65 12.19
C PHE A 54 1.06 -7.91 12.57
N ASP A 55 -0.10 -8.46 12.22
CA ASP A 55 -1.41 -7.83 12.45
C ASP A 55 -2.02 -8.23 13.80
N LYS A 56 -1.37 -9.16 14.51
CA LYS A 56 -1.75 -9.63 15.85
C LYS A 56 -3.16 -10.23 15.93
N VAL A 57 -3.65 -10.75 14.80
CA VAL A 57 -4.93 -11.42 14.69
C VAL A 57 -4.77 -12.78 14.03
N ARG A 58 -5.52 -13.78 14.51
CA ARG A 58 -5.62 -15.08 13.85
C ARG A 58 -6.88 -15.11 13.01
N ILE A 59 -6.74 -15.45 11.74
CA ILE A 59 -7.84 -15.57 10.79
C ILE A 59 -7.89 -17.00 10.27
N ASP A 60 -9.09 -17.46 9.90
CA ASP A 60 -9.30 -18.83 9.39
C ASP A 60 -9.23 -18.89 7.86
N SER A 61 -9.39 -17.76 7.19
CA SER A 61 -9.40 -17.65 5.72
C SER A 61 -8.73 -16.34 5.29
N VAL A 62 -7.97 -16.42 4.20
CA VAL A 62 -7.42 -15.24 3.51
C VAL A 62 -8.47 -14.54 2.63
N VAL A 63 -9.55 -15.25 2.29
CA VAL A 63 -10.67 -14.72 1.50
C VAL A 63 -11.70 -14.11 2.43
N VAL A 64 -12.09 -12.87 2.16
CA VAL A 64 -13.19 -12.20 2.86
C VAL A 64 -14.51 -12.84 2.46
N GLY A 65 -15.34 -13.21 3.44
CA GLY A 65 -16.62 -13.85 3.19
C GLY A 65 -17.61 -12.90 2.51
N HIS A 66 -18.49 -13.45 1.67
CA HIS A 66 -19.52 -12.64 0.99
C HIS A 66 -20.45 -11.93 1.98
N ALA A 67 -20.79 -12.58 3.10
CA ALA A 67 -21.58 -11.96 4.16
C ALA A 67 -20.88 -10.73 4.76
N ASP A 68 -19.57 -10.80 5.00
CA ASP A 68 -18.79 -9.67 5.52
C ASP A 68 -18.76 -8.50 4.54
N LEU A 69 -18.71 -8.79 3.24
CA LEU A 69 -18.79 -7.78 2.17
C LEU A 69 -20.17 -7.11 2.16
N GLU A 70 -21.25 -7.88 2.22
CA GLU A 70 -22.63 -7.34 2.28
C GLU A 70 -22.85 -6.48 3.53
N ASP A 71 -22.37 -6.93 4.68
CA ASP A 71 -22.45 -6.16 5.91
C ASP A 71 -21.61 -4.88 5.85
N ALA A 72 -20.43 -4.94 5.25
CA ALA A 72 -19.62 -3.75 5.00
C ALA A 72 -20.35 -2.77 4.08
N TYR A 73 -20.95 -3.24 2.98
CA TYR A 73 -21.72 -2.43 2.04
C TYR A 73 -22.90 -1.71 2.73
N LYS A 74 -23.64 -2.42 3.58
CA LYS A 74 -24.77 -1.85 4.34
C LYS A 74 -24.35 -0.80 5.37
N ARG A 75 -23.13 -0.90 5.90
CA ARG A 75 -22.57 0.08 6.86
C ARG A 75 -22.17 1.42 6.24
N ILE A 76 -21.99 1.47 4.93
CA ILE A 76 -21.65 2.73 4.22
C ILE A 76 -22.92 3.61 4.17
N SER A 77 -22.77 4.93 4.32
CA SER A 77 -23.90 5.84 4.11
C SER A 77 -24.29 5.91 2.63
N SER A 78 -25.54 6.26 2.34
CA SER A 78 -25.99 6.49 0.95
C SER A 78 -25.12 7.53 0.24
N ASP A 79 -24.76 8.60 0.94
CA ASP A 79 -24.03 9.72 0.35
C ASP A 79 -22.60 9.31 -0.02
N LEU A 80 -21.94 8.52 0.84
CA LEU A 80 -20.61 8.01 0.55
C LEU A 80 -20.65 6.97 -0.58
N ARG A 81 -21.68 6.11 -0.64
CA ARG A 81 -21.85 5.18 -1.78
C ARG A 81 -22.00 5.95 -3.09
N ASN A 82 -22.90 6.93 -3.13
CA ASN A 82 -23.11 7.76 -4.31
C ASN A 82 -21.82 8.48 -4.73
N ALA A 83 -21.05 8.99 -3.76
CA ALA A 83 -19.77 9.65 -4.06
C ALA A 83 -18.73 8.71 -4.68
N LEU A 84 -18.66 7.45 -4.21
CA LEU A 84 -17.78 6.43 -4.79
C LEU A 84 -18.22 6.03 -6.20
N GLU A 85 -19.53 5.90 -6.43
CA GLU A 85 -20.09 5.60 -7.77
C GLU A 85 -19.80 6.71 -8.79
N VAL A 86 -19.81 7.98 -8.36
CA VAL A 86 -19.45 9.11 -9.23
C VAL A 86 -17.96 9.12 -9.60
N ALA A 87 -17.09 8.59 -8.74
CA ALA A 87 -15.64 8.60 -8.94
C ALA A 87 -15.08 7.38 -9.71
N ALA A 88 -15.85 6.29 -9.81
CA ALA A 88 -15.46 5.03 -10.44
C ALA A 88 -15.38 5.11 -11.97
#